data_AF-A0A8J6C1P3-F1
#
_entry.id   AF-A0A8J6C1P3-F1
#
_cell.length_a   1.000
_cell.length_b   1.000
_cell.length_c   1.000
_cell.angle_alpha   90.00
_cell.angle_beta   90.00
_cell.angle_gamma   90.00
#
_symmetry.space_group_name_H-M   'P 1'
#
loop_
_entity.id
_entity.type
_entity.pdbx_description
1 polymer ?
#
loop_
_entity_poly.entity_id
_entity_poly.type
_entity_poly.pdbx_seq_one_letter_code
_entity_poly.pdbx_strand_id
1 'polypeptide(L)'
;MGKRAAVADPHVDALSRELLTLKEQCSGARMFKAKEGSPTFPFPIAVHLTVPRPAAAAAFDVDDLALKLTFSAGAERAEDNVALGVDSTADMPPQVATAIGSSLETTWRQQLAKRREAATAAGVPEPAGWLLKGLITLVLAKFAVLLQLVPACVEEYMGCDDLGATLRRFMLVLPREPAAGGTRASESGEEGEGGGGGGGGGGGRGEGEEDEEARAFWAEQARKKAEAARLQAIKDANDAEARRQEVEKLRAAGVDVDGPRQLSKKELEEQRSRKRGQGNRLAKTGSRAHKFAGEGSALARDEKKKGGK
;
A
#
# COMPACT_ATOMS: atom_id res chain seq x y z
N MET A 1 -6.01 3.66 -50.15
CA MET A 1 -5.83 4.22 -48.79
C MET A 1 -4.72 3.46 -48.10
N GLY A 2 -3.52 4.03 -48.01
CA GLY A 2 -2.38 3.38 -47.36
C GLY A 2 -2.54 3.42 -45.84
N LYS A 3 -2.46 2.27 -45.18
CA LYS A 3 -2.30 2.18 -43.72
C LYS A 3 -0.98 2.89 -43.37
N ARG A 4 -1.05 4.15 -42.90
CA ARG A 4 0.10 4.78 -42.25
C ARG A 4 0.46 3.92 -41.05
N ALA A 5 1.67 3.37 -41.04
CA ALA A 5 2.21 2.75 -39.84
C ALA A 5 2.22 3.82 -38.75
N ALA A 6 1.38 3.66 -37.74
CA ALA A 6 1.40 4.52 -36.57
C ALA A 6 2.77 4.35 -35.93
N VAL A 7 3.56 5.43 -35.88
CA VAL A 7 4.80 5.47 -35.11
C VAL A 7 4.39 5.20 -33.66
N ALA A 8 4.85 4.07 -33.11
CA ALA A 8 4.54 3.69 -31.74
C ALA A 8 5.12 4.76 -30.80
N ASP A 9 4.25 5.41 -30.03
CA ASP A 9 4.65 6.40 -29.04
C ASP A 9 5.30 5.65 -27.85
N PRO A 10 6.59 5.88 -27.56
CA PRO A 10 7.30 5.18 -26.48
C PRO A 10 6.65 5.39 -25.10
N HIS A 11 5.94 6.51 -24.89
CA HIS A 11 5.21 6.77 -23.64
C HIS A 11 3.99 5.86 -23.49
N VAL A 12 3.29 5.58 -24.59
CA VAL A 12 2.13 4.67 -24.61
C VAL A 12 2.58 3.23 -24.36
N ASP A 13 3.74 2.83 -24.89
CA ASP A 13 4.33 1.52 -24.64
C ASP A 13 4.83 1.38 -23.20
N ALA A 14 5.43 2.43 -22.62
CA ALA A 14 5.78 2.47 -21.20
C ALA A 14 4.54 2.37 -20.30
N LEU A 15 3.49 3.14 -20.60
CA LEU A 15 2.21 3.09 -19.89
C LEU A 15 1.61 1.68 -19.95
N SER A 16 1.55 1.09 -21.14
CA SER A 16 0.97 -0.25 -21.33
C SER A 16 1.70 -1.33 -20.54
N ARG A 17 3.04 -1.25 -20.43
CA ARG A 17 3.84 -2.15 -19.59
C ARG A 17 3.56 -1.97 -18.10
N GLU A 18 3.45 -0.74 -17.63
CA GLU A 18 3.12 -0.46 -16.23
C GLU A 18 1.70 -0.90 -15.89
N LEU A 19 0.74 -0.68 -16.78
CA LEU A 19 -0.65 -1.12 -16.60
C LEU A 19 -0.78 -2.64 -16.56
N LEU A 20 0.02 -3.36 -17.36
CA LEU A 20 0.07 -4.83 -17.28
C LEU A 20 0.60 -5.29 -15.92
N THR A 21 1.69 -4.68 -15.44
CA THR A 21 2.26 -4.95 -14.12
C THR A 21 1.26 -4.65 -13.00
N LEU A 22 0.51 -3.55 -13.14
CA LEU A 22 -0.53 -3.13 -12.21
C LEU A 22 -1.68 -4.13 -12.15
N LYS A 23 -2.09 -4.67 -13.31
CA LYS A 23 -3.15 -5.69 -13.42
C LYS A 23 -2.75 -7.01 -12.75
N GLU A 24 -1.46 -7.36 -12.76
CA GLU A 24 -0.94 -8.53 -12.04
C GLU A 24 -0.93 -8.32 -10.52
N GLN A 25 -0.69 -7.08 -10.07
CA GLN A 25 -0.63 -6.76 -8.65
C GLN A 25 -2.01 -6.54 -8.01
N CYS A 26 -2.97 -5.97 -8.75
CA CYS A 26 -4.31 -5.66 -8.27
C CYS A 26 -5.34 -6.55 -8.97
N SER A 27 -5.77 -7.62 -8.29
CA SER A 27 -6.85 -8.47 -8.77
C SER A 27 -8.13 -7.65 -8.94
N GLY A 28 -8.66 -7.59 -10.17
CA GLY A 28 -9.86 -6.80 -10.49
C GLY A 28 -9.61 -5.49 -11.22
N ALA A 29 -8.36 -5.16 -11.57
CA ALA A 29 -8.07 -4.01 -12.41
C ALA A 29 -8.77 -4.12 -13.79
N ARG A 30 -9.63 -3.14 -14.10
CA ARG A 30 -10.36 -3.01 -15.37
C ARG A 30 -9.79 -1.84 -16.17
N MET A 31 -9.48 -2.10 -17.43
CA MET A 31 -8.95 -1.09 -18.35
C MET A 31 -9.99 -0.77 -19.41
N PHE A 32 -10.21 0.52 -19.64
CA PHE A 32 -11.07 1.06 -20.67
C PHE A 32 -10.21 1.92 -21.59
N LYS A 33 -10.35 1.73 -22.89
CA LYS A 33 -9.67 2.53 -23.92
C LYS A 33 -10.73 3.14 -24.82
N ALA A 34 -10.40 4.24 -25.49
CA ALA A 34 -11.23 4.75 -26.56
C ALA A 34 -11.45 3.69 -27.64
N LYS A 35 -12.58 3.78 -28.34
CA LYS A 35 -12.92 2.85 -29.44
C LYS A 35 -11.87 2.94 -30.54
N GLU A 36 -11.41 1.80 -31.02
CA GLU A 36 -10.47 1.71 -32.14
C GLU A 36 -11.04 2.44 -33.37
N GLY A 37 -10.23 3.28 -34.01
CA GLY A 37 -10.65 4.16 -35.12
C GLY A 37 -11.16 5.54 -34.68
N SER A 38 -11.30 5.82 -33.38
CA SER A 38 -11.50 7.19 -32.88
C SER A 38 -10.28 8.07 -33.22
N PRO A 39 -10.45 9.36 -33.58
CA PRO A 39 -9.33 10.28 -33.79
C PRO A 39 -8.45 10.45 -32.55
N THR A 40 -8.97 10.14 -31.36
CA THR A 40 -8.24 10.25 -30.09
C THR A 40 -7.58 8.94 -29.66
N PHE A 41 -7.79 7.82 -30.37
CA PHE A 41 -7.26 6.51 -29.99
C PHE A 41 -5.73 6.54 -29.83
N PRO A 42 -5.15 5.99 -28.74
CA PRO A 42 -5.77 5.13 -27.72
C PRO A 42 -6.43 5.86 -26.53
N PHE A 43 -6.42 7.19 -26.52
CA PHE A 43 -6.88 8.01 -25.41
C PHE A 43 -8.37 8.43 -25.51
N PRO A 44 -9.05 8.66 -24.38
CA PRO A 44 -8.56 8.46 -23.02
C PRO A 44 -8.41 6.97 -22.67
N ILE A 45 -7.41 6.68 -21.83
CA ILE A 45 -7.26 5.36 -21.19
C ILE A 45 -7.75 5.55 -19.76
N ALA A 46 -8.76 4.80 -19.35
CA ALA A 46 -9.24 4.79 -17.97
C ALA A 46 -8.94 3.43 -17.33
N VAL A 47 -8.51 3.46 -16.07
CA VAL A 47 -8.14 2.27 -15.31
C VAL A 47 -8.85 2.34 -13.97
N HIS A 48 -9.72 1.36 -13.73
CA HIS A 48 -10.40 1.19 -12.46
C HIS A 48 -9.71 0.06 -11.72
N LEU A 49 -9.31 0.30 -10.49
CA LEU A 49 -8.58 -0.67 -9.68
C LEU A 49 -9.10 -0.64 -8.26
N THR A 50 -9.06 -1.79 -7.61
CA THR A 50 -9.47 -1.94 -6.21
C THR A 50 -8.22 -2.19 -5.38
N VAL A 51 -7.95 -1.31 -4.41
CA VAL A 51 -6.86 -1.47 -3.46
C VAL A 51 -7.42 -2.01 -2.16
N PRO A 52 -7.05 -3.23 -1.73
CA PRO A 52 -7.59 -3.80 -0.51
C PRO A 52 -7.05 -3.11 0.74
N ARG A 53 -7.88 -3.05 1.78
CA ARG A 53 -7.49 -2.51 3.09
C ARG A 53 -6.28 -3.26 3.63
N PRO A 54 -5.17 -2.56 3.94
CA PRO A 54 -4.03 -3.16 4.61
C PRO A 54 -4.35 -3.42 6.10
N ALA A 55 -3.65 -4.37 6.71
CA ALA A 55 -3.82 -4.67 8.15
C ALA A 55 -3.61 -3.46 9.07
N ALA A 56 -2.75 -2.51 8.66
CA ALA A 56 -2.53 -1.26 9.40
C ALA A 56 -3.78 -0.36 9.49
N ALA A 57 -4.76 -0.56 8.61
CA ALA A 57 -6.02 0.18 8.60
C ALA A 57 -7.20 -0.67 9.12
N ALA A 58 -6.95 -1.81 9.79
CA ALA A 58 -8.01 -2.72 10.26
C ALA A 58 -9.02 -2.10 11.24
N ALA A 59 -8.65 -0.98 11.89
CA ALA A 59 -9.55 -0.22 12.74
C ALA A 59 -10.63 0.58 11.97
N PHE A 60 -10.48 0.75 10.64
CA PHE A 60 -11.44 1.46 9.80
C PHE A 60 -12.40 0.49 9.12
N ASP A 61 -13.68 0.84 9.09
CA ASP A 61 -14.74 0.08 8.41
C ASP A 61 -14.82 0.39 6.91
N VAL A 62 -13.67 0.42 6.25
CA VAL A 62 -13.54 0.60 4.81
C VAL A 62 -12.73 -0.55 4.26
N ASP A 63 -13.38 -1.47 3.56
CA ASP A 63 -12.72 -2.70 3.10
C ASP A 63 -11.77 -2.47 1.92
N ASP A 64 -12.17 -1.66 0.94
CA ASP A 64 -11.41 -1.44 -0.29
C ASP A 64 -11.49 0.03 -0.75
N LEU A 65 -10.42 0.53 -1.39
CA LEU A 65 -10.45 1.78 -2.15
C LEU A 65 -10.58 1.51 -3.65
N ALA A 66 -11.68 1.97 -4.25
CA ALA A 66 -11.88 1.93 -5.70
C ALA A 66 -11.23 3.16 -6.35
N LEU A 67 -10.01 3.02 -6.88
CA LEU A 67 -9.32 4.09 -7.58
C LEU A 67 -9.65 4.10 -9.06
N LYS A 68 -9.79 5.30 -9.62
CA LYS A 68 -9.99 5.56 -11.04
C LYS A 68 -8.89 6.48 -11.55
N LEU A 69 -8.08 5.97 -12.48
CA LEU A 69 -7.04 6.71 -13.18
C LEU A 69 -7.52 7.00 -14.59
N THR A 70 -7.45 8.25 -15.05
CA THR A 70 -7.81 8.62 -16.42
C THR A 70 -6.66 9.35 -17.08
N PHE A 71 -6.09 8.75 -18.11
CA PHE A 71 -5.01 9.30 -18.94
C PHE A 71 -5.63 9.94 -20.19
N SER A 72 -5.41 11.23 -20.41
CA SER A 72 -5.98 11.97 -21.55
C SER A 72 -4.91 12.38 -22.56
N ALA A 73 -5.30 12.51 -23.83
CA ALA A 73 -4.43 13.07 -24.86
C ALA A 73 -4.26 14.59 -24.68
N GLY A 74 -3.18 15.16 -25.20
CA GLY A 74 -3.12 16.60 -25.48
C GLY A 74 -2.31 17.48 -24.53
N ALA A 75 -1.30 16.94 -23.84
CA ALA A 75 -0.26 17.76 -23.20
C ALA A 75 1.06 17.55 -23.93
N GLU A 76 1.98 18.51 -23.82
CA GLU A 76 3.38 18.34 -24.23
C GLU A 76 3.99 17.08 -23.60
N ARG A 77 3.47 16.66 -22.43
CA ARG A 77 3.83 15.44 -21.73
C ARG A 77 2.58 14.67 -21.33
N ALA A 78 2.45 13.42 -21.77
CA ALA A 78 1.28 12.59 -21.50
C ALA A 78 1.01 12.39 -19.99
N GLU A 79 2.06 12.44 -19.17
CA GLU A 79 2.03 12.29 -17.70
C GLU A 79 1.36 13.45 -16.96
N ASP A 80 1.29 14.63 -17.56
CA ASP A 80 0.70 15.81 -16.92
C ASP A 80 -0.83 15.81 -17.05
N ASN A 81 -1.38 14.96 -17.91
CA ASN A 81 -2.81 14.81 -18.22
C ASN A 81 -3.43 13.57 -17.56
N VAL A 82 -3.09 13.32 -16.30
CA VAL A 82 -3.73 12.24 -15.54
C VAL A 82 -4.60 12.81 -14.45
N ALA A 83 -5.87 12.40 -14.48
CA ALA A 83 -6.81 12.62 -13.39
C ALA A 83 -6.86 11.37 -12.52
N LEU A 84 -6.74 11.56 -11.19
CA LEU A 84 -6.86 10.48 -10.22
C LEU A 84 -8.07 10.75 -9.33
N GLY A 85 -9.00 9.79 -9.30
CA GLY A 85 -10.19 9.84 -8.47
C GLY A 85 -10.35 8.59 -7.61
N VAL A 86 -11.18 8.69 -6.58
CA VAL A 86 -11.69 7.57 -5.82
C VAL A 86 -13.20 7.52 -6.03
N ASP A 87 -13.74 6.35 -6.37
CA ASP A 87 -15.19 6.18 -6.51
C ASP A 87 -15.84 6.27 -5.11
N SER A 88 -16.92 7.05 -4.99
CA SER A 88 -17.72 7.08 -3.77
C SER A 88 -18.56 5.82 -3.67
N THR A 89 -18.58 5.23 -2.48
CA THR A 89 -19.34 4.02 -2.14
C THR A 89 -20.23 4.31 -0.93
N ALA A 90 -21.07 3.34 -0.53
CA ALA A 90 -21.89 3.49 0.67
C ALA A 90 -21.05 3.80 1.92
N ASP A 91 -19.85 3.23 2.01
CA ASP A 91 -18.91 3.39 3.13
C ASP A 91 -17.86 4.49 2.89
N MET A 92 -17.94 5.20 1.76
CA MET A 92 -16.98 6.24 1.37
C MET A 92 -17.71 7.52 0.96
N PRO A 93 -17.88 8.48 1.90
CA PRO A 93 -18.47 9.78 1.61
C PRO A 93 -17.76 10.50 0.45
N PRO A 94 -18.49 11.20 -0.43
CA PRO A 94 -17.92 11.83 -1.62
C PRO A 94 -16.85 12.89 -1.30
N GLN A 95 -16.97 13.56 -0.14
CA GLN A 95 -15.98 14.53 0.35
C GLN A 95 -14.64 13.86 0.63
N VAL A 96 -14.68 12.70 1.30
CA VAL A 96 -13.46 11.90 1.58
C VAL A 96 -12.88 11.37 0.29
N ALA A 97 -13.70 10.79 -0.60
CA ALA A 97 -13.25 10.26 -1.89
C ALA A 97 -12.54 11.32 -2.74
N THR A 98 -13.10 12.54 -2.78
CA THR A 98 -12.52 13.67 -3.52
C THR A 98 -11.22 14.14 -2.87
N ALA A 99 -11.18 14.29 -1.54
CA ALA A 99 -9.97 14.68 -0.82
C ALA A 99 -8.82 13.67 -1.03
N ILE A 100 -9.12 12.37 -0.97
CA ILE A 100 -8.15 11.31 -1.25
C ILE A 100 -7.64 11.41 -2.70
N GLY A 101 -8.55 11.56 -3.67
CA GLY A 101 -8.20 11.72 -5.09
C GLY A 101 -7.24 12.88 -5.31
N SER A 102 -7.58 14.06 -4.81
CA SER A 102 -6.75 15.27 -4.93
C SER A 102 -5.40 15.14 -4.23
N SER A 103 -5.36 14.56 -3.03
CA SER A 103 -4.12 14.34 -2.27
C SER A 103 -3.16 13.38 -2.97
N LEU A 104 -3.70 12.26 -3.48
CA LEU A 104 -2.94 11.27 -4.22
C LEU A 104 -2.43 11.83 -5.55
N GLU A 105 -3.28 12.54 -6.30
CA GLU A 105 -2.88 13.18 -7.55
C GLU A 105 -1.74 14.17 -7.33
N THR A 106 -1.86 15.04 -6.31
CA THR A 106 -0.83 16.02 -5.96
C THR A 106 0.48 15.35 -5.58
N THR A 107 0.43 14.36 -4.69
CA THR A 107 1.63 13.64 -4.23
C THR A 107 2.31 12.92 -5.39
N TRP A 108 1.54 12.29 -6.27
CA TRP A 108 2.08 11.58 -7.42
C TRP A 108 2.72 12.51 -8.45
N ARG A 109 2.07 13.64 -8.77
CA ARG A 109 2.65 14.70 -9.63
C ARG A 109 3.97 15.22 -9.05
N GLN A 110 4.05 15.42 -7.74
CA GLN A 110 5.30 15.83 -7.07
C GLN A 110 6.40 14.76 -7.20
N GLN A 111 6.06 13.46 -7.09
CA GLN A 111 7.03 12.38 -7.27
C GLN A 111 7.56 12.31 -8.71
N LEU A 112 6.68 12.50 -9.71
CA LEU A 112 7.08 12.60 -11.11
C LEU A 112 8.02 13.79 -11.32
N ALA A 113 7.66 14.97 -10.82
CA ALA A 113 8.50 16.18 -10.91
C ALA A 113 9.88 15.97 -10.28
N LYS A 114 9.96 15.42 -9.06
CA LYS A 114 11.23 15.12 -8.37
C LYS A 114 12.10 14.13 -9.16
N ARG A 115 11.49 13.11 -9.77
CA ARG A 115 12.22 12.14 -10.59
C ARG A 115 12.81 12.80 -11.85
N ARG A 116 12.08 13.73 -12.46
CA ARG A 116 12.53 14.50 -13.63
C ARG A 116 13.70 15.40 -13.27
N GLU A 117 13.59 16.12 -12.16
CA GLU A 117 14.65 16.98 -11.64
C GLU A 117 15.93 16.16 -11.38
N ALA A 118 15.80 15.00 -10.74
CA ALA A 118 16.92 14.10 -10.49
C ALA A 118 17.57 13.57 -11.77
N ALA A 119 16.77 13.21 -12.79
CA ALA A 119 17.30 12.78 -14.10
C ALA A 119 18.06 13.91 -14.81
N THR A 120 17.51 15.13 -14.76
CA THR A 120 18.12 16.34 -15.32
C THR A 120 19.44 16.65 -14.63
N ALA A 121 19.49 16.62 -13.30
CA ALA A 121 20.70 16.85 -12.52
C ALA A 121 21.78 15.79 -12.78
N ALA A 122 21.38 14.55 -13.08
CA ALA A 122 22.29 13.46 -13.43
C ALA A 122 22.73 13.47 -14.91
N GLY A 123 22.17 14.35 -15.76
CA GLY A 123 22.43 14.34 -17.20
C GLY A 123 21.95 13.08 -17.92
N VAL A 124 20.99 12.36 -17.34
CA VAL A 124 20.43 11.12 -17.89
C VAL A 124 19.09 11.45 -18.57
N PRO A 125 18.75 10.82 -19.71
CA PRO A 125 17.44 11.00 -20.34
C PRO A 125 16.29 10.77 -19.36
N GLU A 126 15.23 11.58 -19.48
CA GLU A 126 14.04 11.46 -18.65
C GLU A 126 13.50 10.03 -18.72
N PRO A 127 13.39 9.32 -17.59
CA PRO A 127 13.04 7.92 -17.62
C PRO A 127 11.55 7.78 -17.93
N ALA A 128 11.23 7.17 -19.07
CA ALA A 128 9.85 6.88 -19.46
C ALA A 128 9.19 5.99 -18.38
N GLY A 129 8.22 6.54 -17.64
CA GLY A 129 7.47 5.77 -16.65
C GLY A 129 6.58 6.62 -15.77
N TRP A 130 5.41 6.08 -15.49
CA TRP A 130 4.28 6.72 -14.84
C TRP A 130 4.26 6.47 -13.33
N LEU A 131 5.18 5.67 -12.79
CA LEU A 131 5.26 5.37 -11.35
C LEU A 131 3.97 4.75 -10.79
N LEU A 132 3.18 4.02 -11.58
CA LEU A 132 1.88 3.50 -11.13
C LEU A 132 2.04 2.50 -9.97
N LYS A 133 3.10 1.69 -10.00
CA LYS A 133 3.45 0.81 -8.88
C LYS A 133 3.78 1.60 -7.61
N GLY A 134 4.48 2.71 -7.75
CA GLY A 134 4.82 3.63 -6.67
C GLY A 134 3.55 4.23 -6.04
N LEU A 135 2.60 4.63 -6.88
CA LEU A 135 1.29 5.12 -6.45
C LEU A 135 0.52 4.08 -5.63
N ILE A 136 0.40 2.82 -6.08
CA ILE A 136 -0.28 1.79 -5.28
C ILE A 136 0.43 1.54 -3.95
N THR A 137 1.77 1.52 -3.97
CA THR A 137 2.57 1.36 -2.75
C THR A 137 2.32 2.52 -1.78
N LEU A 138 2.20 3.75 -2.28
CA LEU A 138 1.85 4.94 -1.50
C LEU A 138 0.45 4.80 -0.89
N VAL A 139 -0.55 4.41 -1.68
CA VAL A 139 -1.93 4.21 -1.21
C VAL A 139 -1.97 3.18 -0.08
N LEU A 140 -1.33 2.03 -0.24
CA LEU A 140 -1.26 1.00 0.79
C LEU A 140 -0.55 1.50 2.06
N ALA A 141 0.56 2.23 1.90
CA ALA A 141 1.32 2.75 3.04
C ALA A 141 0.60 3.88 3.78
N LYS A 142 -0.27 4.64 3.07
CA LYS A 142 -0.99 5.80 3.61
C LYS A 142 -2.48 5.58 3.78
N PHE A 143 -2.96 4.36 3.62
CA PHE A 143 -4.39 4.04 3.60
C PHE A 143 -5.17 4.68 4.77
N ALA A 144 -4.76 4.42 6.01
CA ALA A 144 -5.42 4.99 7.19
C ALA A 144 -5.33 6.53 7.27
N VAL A 145 -4.22 7.12 6.81
CA VAL A 145 -4.03 8.59 6.77
C VAL A 145 -4.95 9.21 5.72
N LEU A 146 -5.11 8.57 4.57
CA LEU A 146 -5.99 9.01 3.48
C LEU A 146 -7.46 9.05 3.95
N LEU A 147 -7.91 8.05 4.71
CA LEU A 147 -9.27 8.04 5.27
C LEU A 147 -9.52 9.18 6.27
N GLN A 148 -8.46 9.74 6.87
CA GLN A 148 -8.53 10.80 7.88
C GLN A 148 -8.37 12.22 7.29
N LEU A 149 -8.25 12.36 5.96
CA LEU A 149 -8.08 13.67 5.31
C LEU A 149 -9.25 14.64 5.56
N VAL A 150 -10.44 14.11 5.88
CA VAL A 150 -11.60 14.91 6.26
C VAL A 150 -12.06 14.46 7.65
N PRO A 151 -11.48 15.00 8.74
CA PRO A 151 -11.77 14.55 10.10
C PRO A 151 -13.26 14.65 10.48
N ALA A 152 -13.98 15.61 9.91
CA ALA A 152 -15.43 15.77 10.10
C ALA A 152 -16.27 14.59 9.58
N CYS A 153 -15.69 13.73 8.74
CA CYS A 153 -16.33 12.51 8.24
C CYS A 153 -15.93 11.26 9.03
N VAL A 154 -15.11 11.36 10.08
CA VAL A 154 -14.61 10.20 10.82
C VAL A 154 -15.30 10.14 12.18
N GLU A 155 -16.05 9.07 12.42
CA GLU A 155 -16.70 8.81 13.70
C GLU A 155 -16.05 7.62 14.41
N GLU A 156 -15.70 7.81 15.68
CA GLU A 156 -15.14 6.76 16.52
C GLU A 156 -16.26 6.01 17.23
N TYR A 157 -16.16 4.68 17.29
CA TYR A 157 -17.05 3.85 18.09
C TYR A 157 -16.32 2.65 18.71
N MET A 158 -16.95 2.03 19.72
CA MET A 158 -16.45 0.79 20.32
C MET A 158 -17.04 -0.40 19.55
N GLY A 159 -16.19 -1.12 18.82
CA GLY A 159 -16.57 -2.34 18.12
C GLY A 159 -15.76 -3.55 18.59
N CYS A 160 -15.88 -4.67 17.87
CA CYS A 160 -15.09 -5.87 18.13
C CYS A 160 -14.21 -6.21 16.91
N ASP A 161 -13.09 -6.90 17.13
CA ASP A 161 -12.35 -7.58 16.06
C ASP A 161 -12.99 -8.94 15.72
N ASP A 162 -12.40 -9.62 14.75
CA ASP A 162 -12.77 -10.97 14.32
C ASP A 162 -12.65 -12.03 15.45
N LEU A 163 -11.94 -11.71 16.54
CA LEU A 163 -11.77 -12.57 17.72
C LEU A 163 -12.76 -12.20 18.85
N GLY A 164 -13.60 -11.18 18.65
CA GLY A 164 -14.55 -10.69 19.65
C GLY A 164 -13.94 -9.78 20.72
N ALA A 165 -12.68 -9.36 20.59
CA ALA A 165 -12.06 -8.40 21.49
C ALA A 165 -12.55 -6.99 21.17
N THR A 166 -12.95 -6.24 22.21
CA THR A 166 -13.41 -4.86 22.05
C THR A 166 -12.23 -3.95 21.69
N LEU A 167 -12.37 -3.16 20.62
CA LEU A 167 -11.40 -2.17 20.21
C LEU A 167 -12.07 -0.91 19.68
N ARG A 168 -11.29 0.18 19.68
CA ARG A 168 -11.68 1.46 19.11
C ARG A 168 -11.65 1.37 17.58
N ARG A 169 -12.81 1.53 16.95
CA ARG A 169 -12.99 1.47 15.49
C ARG A 169 -13.42 2.83 14.96
N PHE A 170 -13.24 3.02 13.66
CA PHE A 170 -13.58 4.24 12.95
C PHE A 170 -14.48 3.91 11.76
N MET A 171 -15.59 4.60 11.65
CA MET A 171 -16.47 4.55 10.49
C MET A 171 -16.47 5.90 9.78
N LEU A 172 -16.69 5.88 8.47
CA LEU A 172 -16.86 7.10 7.70
C LEU A 172 -18.33 7.48 7.64
N VAL A 173 -18.66 8.70 8.05
CA VAL A 173 -20.00 9.26 8.05
C VAL A 173 -20.05 10.51 7.20
N LEU A 174 -21.22 10.80 6.63
CA LEU A 174 -21.44 12.11 6.02
C LEU A 174 -21.38 13.18 7.12
N PRO A 175 -20.67 14.30 6.89
CA PRO A 175 -20.65 15.41 7.86
C PRO A 175 -22.09 15.80 8.17
N ARG A 176 -22.43 15.81 9.45
CA ARG A 176 -23.71 16.35 9.88
C ARG A 176 -23.70 17.83 9.52
N GLU A 177 -24.63 18.27 8.67
CA GLU A 177 -24.81 19.69 8.43
C GLU A 177 -24.95 20.37 9.80
N PRO A 178 -24.16 21.41 10.09
CA PRO A 178 -24.29 22.12 11.34
C PRO A 178 -25.73 22.58 11.41
N ALA A 179 -26.49 22.04 12.38
CA ALA A 179 -27.92 22.26 12.45
C ALA A 179 -28.18 23.77 12.39
N ALA A 180 -28.67 24.22 11.23
CA ALA A 180 -28.92 25.63 10.99
C ALA A 180 -29.98 26.07 11.99
N GLY A 181 -29.57 26.79 13.05
CA GLY A 181 -30.51 27.43 13.96
C GLY A 181 -30.94 26.65 15.20
N GLY A 182 -30.06 25.86 15.81
CA GLY A 182 -30.24 25.40 17.18
C GLY A 182 -29.82 26.44 18.23
N THR A 183 -30.24 27.71 18.11
CA THR A 183 -30.13 28.69 19.20
C THR A 183 -31.06 28.23 20.32
N ARG A 184 -30.63 27.26 21.13
CA ARG A 184 -31.23 27.03 22.44
C ARG A 184 -30.95 28.28 23.25
N ALA A 185 -31.95 29.15 23.33
CA ALA A 185 -32.09 30.15 24.35
C ALA A 185 -31.84 29.45 25.70
N SER A 186 -30.63 29.62 26.23
CA SER A 186 -30.30 29.27 27.60
C SER A 186 -30.86 30.38 28.47
N GLU A 187 -32.18 30.38 28.69
CA GLU A 187 -32.77 31.02 29.87
C GLU A 187 -32.41 30.18 31.09
N SER A 188 -31.24 30.44 31.66
CA SER A 188 -30.98 30.16 33.07
C SER A 188 -29.93 31.13 33.59
N GLY A 189 -30.43 32.24 34.13
CA GLY A 189 -29.98 32.88 35.38
C GLY A 189 -28.48 33.02 35.66
N GLU A 190 -28.07 34.28 35.67
CA GLU A 190 -27.25 34.94 36.70
C GLU A 190 -25.75 34.62 36.82
N GLU A 191 -25.00 35.67 36.43
CA GLU A 191 -23.77 36.18 37.05
C GLU A 191 -22.48 35.38 36.90
N GLY A 192 -21.89 35.50 35.71
CA GLY A 192 -20.47 35.28 35.46
C GLY A 192 -19.92 36.38 34.56
N GLU A 193 -19.59 37.52 35.17
CA GLU A 193 -18.96 38.67 34.55
C GLU A 193 -17.53 38.33 34.09
N GLY A 194 -17.20 38.67 32.83
CA GLY A 194 -15.82 38.89 32.40
C GLY A 194 -15.25 37.85 31.43
N GLY A 195 -15.08 38.26 30.17
CA GLY A 195 -14.19 37.54 29.26
C GLY A 195 -14.45 37.78 27.78
N GLY A 196 -14.41 39.05 27.35
CA GLY A 196 -14.36 39.39 25.93
C GLY A 196 -13.08 38.88 25.26
N GLY A 197 -13.22 38.41 24.03
CA GLY A 197 -12.13 38.01 23.15
C GLY A 197 -12.73 37.10 22.09
N GLY A 198 -13.16 37.60 20.93
CA GLY A 198 -12.36 38.39 20.01
C GLY A 198 -12.27 37.55 18.74
N GLY A 199 -13.08 37.91 17.75
CA GLY A 199 -13.13 37.22 16.48
C GLY A 199 -11.75 37.17 15.81
N GLY A 200 -11.28 35.96 15.54
CA GLY A 200 -10.06 35.70 14.78
C GLY A 200 -10.40 35.12 13.42
N GLY A 201 -10.65 35.98 12.45
CA GLY A 201 -10.48 35.63 11.04
C GLY A 201 -8.99 35.43 10.77
N GLY A 202 -8.54 34.18 10.78
CA GLY A 202 -7.15 33.79 10.49
C GLY A 202 -7.02 33.34 9.04
N GLY A 203 -6.49 34.23 8.19
CA GLY A 203 -6.09 33.92 6.83
C GLY A 203 -4.92 32.94 6.76
N GLY A 204 -4.85 32.21 5.64
CA GLY A 204 -3.86 31.19 5.35
C GLY A 204 -2.41 31.65 5.48
N ARG A 205 -1.78 31.27 6.59
CA ARG A 205 -0.34 31.44 6.84
C ARG A 205 0.23 30.36 7.76
N GLY A 206 -0.30 29.13 7.67
CA GLY A 206 0.10 27.97 8.50
C GLY A 206 0.61 26.75 7.73
N GLU A 207 0.55 26.72 6.38
CA GLU A 207 1.00 25.56 5.58
C GLU A 207 2.53 25.34 5.58
N GLY A 208 3.33 26.25 6.14
CA GLY A 208 4.79 26.10 6.20
C GLY A 208 5.29 25.28 7.40
N GLU A 209 4.66 25.40 8.56
CA GLU A 209 5.12 24.74 9.79
C GLU A 209 4.70 23.26 9.82
N GLU A 210 3.48 22.94 9.38
CA GLU A 210 3.02 21.54 9.27
C GLU A 210 3.85 20.72 8.27
N ASP A 211 4.35 21.36 7.22
CA ASP A 211 5.23 20.75 6.22
C ASP A 211 6.65 20.47 6.77
N GLU A 212 7.15 21.32 7.67
CA GLU A 212 8.43 21.12 8.36
C GLU A 212 8.34 19.98 9.38
N GLU A 213 7.25 19.91 10.14
CA GLU A 213 6.99 18.82 11.09
C GLU A 213 6.87 17.47 10.39
N ALA A 214 6.17 17.42 9.25
CA ALA A 214 6.07 16.22 8.43
C ALA A 214 7.45 15.77 7.90
N ARG A 215 8.29 16.71 7.46
CA ARG A 215 9.66 16.41 7.00
C ARG A 215 10.54 15.89 8.15
N ALA A 216 10.43 16.48 9.34
CA ALA A 216 11.17 16.04 10.52
C ALA A 216 10.78 14.62 10.93
N PHE A 217 9.48 14.30 10.95
CA PHE A 217 8.98 12.97 11.25
C PHE A 217 9.52 11.90 10.29
N TRP A 218 9.52 12.20 8.98
CA TRP A 218 10.05 11.26 7.99
C TRP A 218 11.57 11.09 8.05
N ALA A 219 12.31 12.17 8.37
CA ALA A 219 13.74 12.09 8.59
C ALA A 219 14.06 11.21 9.82
N GLU A 220 13.28 11.33 10.90
CA GLU A 220 13.43 10.48 12.09
C GLU A 220 13.11 9.01 11.78
N GLN A 221 12.04 8.74 11.02
CA GLN A 221 11.70 7.37 10.59
C GLN A 221 12.78 6.77 9.69
N ALA A 222 13.34 7.54 8.75
CA ALA A 222 14.45 7.11 7.91
C ALA A 222 15.69 6.77 8.76
N ARG A 223 15.99 7.58 9.78
CA ARG A 223 17.08 7.33 10.73
C ARG A 223 16.84 6.05 11.55
N LYS A 224 15.64 5.84 12.09
CA LYS A 224 15.28 4.60 12.81
C LYS A 224 15.42 3.36 11.93
N LYS A 225 14.99 3.45 10.66
CA LYS A 225 15.12 2.34 9.71
C LYS A 225 16.58 2.05 9.35
N ALA A 226 17.40 3.08 9.16
CA ALA A 226 18.83 2.94 8.90
C ALA A 226 19.56 2.32 10.12
N GLU A 227 19.21 2.74 11.32
CA GLU A 227 19.75 2.19 12.56
C GLU A 227 19.34 0.71 12.75
N ALA A 228 18.07 0.37 12.51
CA ALA A 228 17.61 -1.01 12.54
C ALA A 228 18.33 -1.88 11.50
N ALA A 229 18.56 -1.38 10.28
CA ALA A 229 19.33 -2.08 9.26
C ALA A 229 20.79 -2.29 9.67
N ARG A 230 21.40 -1.30 10.34
CA ARG A 230 22.77 -1.42 10.88
C ARG A 230 22.84 -2.46 12.00
N LEU A 231 21.87 -2.47 12.91
CA LEU A 231 21.77 -3.48 13.97
C LEU A 231 21.59 -4.88 13.39
N GLN A 232 20.78 -5.03 12.35
CA GLN A 232 20.60 -6.32 11.67
C GLN A 232 21.90 -6.78 11.00
N ALA A 233 22.61 -5.89 10.30
CA ALA A 233 23.89 -6.23 9.68
C ALA A 233 24.95 -6.65 10.72
N ILE A 234 24.96 -6.03 11.91
CA ILE A 234 25.83 -6.44 13.02
C ILE A 234 25.45 -7.84 13.53
N LYS A 235 24.15 -8.13 13.71
CA LYS A 235 23.68 -9.47 14.11
C LYS A 235 24.07 -10.53 13.08
N ASP A 236 23.83 -10.26 11.79
CA ASP A 236 24.16 -11.19 10.72
C ASP A 236 25.68 -11.45 10.64
N ALA A 237 26.50 -10.43 10.89
CA ALA A 237 27.96 -10.57 10.98
C ALA A 237 28.39 -11.42 12.18
N ASN A 238 27.83 -11.18 13.36
CA ASN A 238 28.10 -11.96 14.57
C ASN A 238 27.66 -13.42 14.41
N ASP A 239 26.49 -13.66 13.83
CA ASP A 239 25.99 -15.02 13.55
C ASP A 239 26.88 -15.74 12.53
N ALA A 240 27.35 -15.02 11.51
CA ALA A 240 28.30 -15.58 10.54
C ALA A 240 29.65 -15.92 11.19
N GLU A 241 30.13 -15.10 12.12
CA GLU A 241 31.36 -15.36 12.87
C GLU A 241 31.18 -16.53 13.84
N ALA A 242 30.07 -16.60 14.57
CA ALA A 242 29.75 -17.73 15.45
C ALA A 242 29.70 -19.05 14.68
N ARG A 243 29.08 -19.06 13.49
CA ARG A 243 29.08 -20.22 12.59
C ARG A 243 30.47 -20.60 12.10
N ARG A 244 31.33 -19.62 11.80
CA ARG A 244 32.73 -19.89 11.41
C ARG A 244 33.51 -20.53 12.55
N GLN A 245 33.36 -20.01 13.77
CA GLN A 245 34.00 -20.57 14.97
C GLN A 245 33.48 -21.98 15.30
N GLU A 246 32.19 -22.25 15.10
CA GLU A 246 31.61 -23.58 15.30
C GLU A 246 32.16 -24.59 14.29
N VAL A 247 32.25 -24.22 13.00
CA VAL A 247 32.87 -25.07 11.96
C VAL A 247 34.34 -25.33 12.26
N GLU A 248 35.08 -24.33 12.75
CA GLU A 248 36.49 -24.49 13.13
C GLU A 248 36.64 -25.42 14.34
N LYS A 249 35.77 -25.31 15.36
CA LYS A 249 35.74 -26.23 16.50
C LYS A 249 35.42 -27.67 16.09
N LEU A 250 34.45 -27.86 15.19
CA LEU A 250 34.12 -29.19 14.66
C LEU A 250 35.29 -29.79 13.87
N ARG A 251 35.98 -28.98 13.06
CA ARG A 251 37.18 -29.39 12.34
C ARG A 251 38.32 -29.76 13.29
N ALA A 252 38.53 -28.97 14.36
CA ALA A 252 39.53 -29.27 15.39
C ALA A 252 39.20 -30.55 16.17
N ALA A 253 37.92 -30.88 16.33
CA ALA A 253 37.44 -32.12 16.93
C ALA A 253 37.54 -33.34 15.97
N GLY A 254 38.06 -33.17 14.75
CA GLY A 254 38.22 -34.23 13.76
C GLY A 254 36.91 -34.63 13.07
N VAL A 255 35.84 -33.82 13.20
CA VAL A 255 34.59 -34.00 12.46
C VAL A 255 34.76 -33.34 11.09
N ASP A 256 34.71 -34.13 10.03
CA ASP A 256 34.81 -33.62 8.67
C ASP A 256 33.52 -32.90 8.29
N VAL A 257 33.54 -31.57 8.38
CA VAL A 257 32.43 -30.71 7.94
C VAL A 257 32.67 -30.42 6.47
N ASP A 258 32.05 -31.22 5.60
CA ASP A 258 32.02 -30.99 4.16
C ASP A 258 31.61 -29.53 3.90
N GLY A 259 32.50 -28.78 3.26
CA GLY A 259 32.22 -27.39 2.88
C GLY A 259 30.95 -27.31 2.02
N PRO A 260 30.33 -26.13 1.90
CA PRO A 260 29.16 -25.96 1.04
C PRO A 260 29.52 -26.43 -0.36
N ARG A 261 28.96 -27.59 -0.74
CA ARG A 261 29.23 -28.26 -2.01
C ARG A 261 28.99 -27.25 -3.13
N GLN A 262 30.05 -26.89 -3.86
CA GLN A 262 29.92 -26.02 -5.02
C GLN A 262 29.08 -26.75 -6.06
N LEU A 263 27.78 -26.43 -6.10
CA LEU A 263 26.88 -26.94 -7.11
C LEU A 263 27.40 -26.50 -8.48
N SER A 264 27.56 -27.46 -9.38
CA SER A 264 27.96 -27.16 -10.75
C SER A 264 26.92 -26.24 -11.41
N LYS A 265 27.34 -25.49 -12.43
CA LYS A 265 26.46 -24.56 -13.15
C LYS A 265 25.16 -25.22 -13.64
N LYS A 266 25.23 -26.51 -14.01
CA LYS A 266 24.08 -27.35 -14.39
C LYS A 266 23.15 -27.67 -13.21
N GLU A 267 23.69 -28.06 -12.06
CA GLU A 267 22.89 -28.36 -10.87
C GLU A 267 22.19 -27.11 -10.31
N LEU A 268 22.83 -25.94 -10.43
CA LEU A 268 22.28 -24.67 -9.97
C LEU A 268 21.09 -24.21 -10.83
N GLU A 269 21.15 -24.48 -12.14
CA GLU A 269 20.06 -24.22 -13.08
C GLU A 269 18.90 -25.20 -12.88
N GLU A 270 19.18 -26.47 -12.61
CA GLU A 270 18.17 -27.49 -12.27
C GLU A 270 17.47 -27.18 -10.93
N GLN A 271 18.21 -26.66 -9.94
CA GLN A 271 17.59 -26.22 -8.69
C GLN A 271 16.66 -25.02 -8.89
N ARG A 272 17.05 -24.06 -9.75
CA ARG A 272 16.21 -22.90 -10.08
C ARG A 272 14.96 -23.30 -10.85
N SER A 273 15.05 -24.26 -11.77
CA SER A 273 13.89 -24.76 -12.51
C SER A 273 12.93 -25.55 -11.62
N ARG A 274 13.44 -26.39 -10.71
CA ARG A 274 12.62 -27.09 -9.70
C ARG A 274 11.90 -26.12 -8.75
N LYS A 275 12.56 -25.05 -8.31
CA LYS A 275 11.96 -24.02 -7.44
C LYS A 275 10.94 -23.12 -8.16
N ARG A 276 11.04 -22.95 -9.49
CA ARG A 276 10.04 -22.20 -10.27
C ARG A 276 8.68 -22.92 -10.40
N GLY A 277 8.64 -24.25 -10.29
CA GLY A 277 7.41 -25.04 -10.35
C GLY A 277 6.80 -25.39 -8.99
N GLN A 278 7.61 -25.41 -7.92
CA GLN A 278 7.10 -25.55 -6.56
C GLN A 278 6.59 -24.19 -6.08
N GLY A 279 5.30 -23.93 -6.30
CA GLY A 279 4.62 -22.77 -5.69
C GLY A 279 4.98 -22.69 -4.20
N ASN A 280 5.25 -21.48 -3.71
CA ASN A 280 5.53 -21.17 -2.32
C ASN A 280 4.37 -21.66 -1.44
N ARG A 281 4.38 -22.94 -1.09
CA ARG A 281 3.55 -23.46 -0.02
C ARG A 281 4.15 -22.85 1.23
N LEU A 282 3.50 -21.81 1.76
CA LEU A 282 3.73 -21.38 3.12
C LEU A 282 3.77 -22.66 3.97
N ALA A 283 4.91 -22.92 4.60
CA ALA A 283 5.00 -24.00 5.56
C ALA A 283 3.84 -23.77 6.54
N LYS A 284 2.95 -24.74 6.64
CA LYS A 284 1.84 -24.72 7.59
C LYS A 284 2.48 -24.84 8.98
N THR A 285 2.96 -23.73 9.53
CA THR A 285 3.41 -23.59 10.92
C THR A 285 2.18 -23.48 11.81
N GLY A 286 1.30 -24.48 11.70
CA GLY A 286 0.28 -24.76 12.71
C GLY A 286 0.84 -25.86 13.61
N SER A 287 0.65 -25.71 14.92
CA SER A 287 1.07 -26.69 15.91
C SER A 287 0.54 -28.09 15.54
N ARG A 288 1.44 -29.01 15.19
CA ARG A 288 1.12 -30.43 14.99
C ARG A 288 0.62 -31.12 16.27
N ALA A 289 0.62 -30.43 17.41
CA ALA A 289 0.42 -30.99 18.73
C ALA A 289 -1.04 -31.17 19.16
N HIS A 290 -2.03 -30.56 18.49
CA HIS A 290 -3.44 -30.70 18.91
C HIS A 290 -4.37 -31.06 17.74
N LYS A 291 -4.13 -32.21 17.11
CA LYS A 291 -5.20 -32.86 16.34
C LYS A 291 -6.14 -33.50 17.37
N PHE A 292 -7.37 -32.98 17.46
CA PHE A 292 -8.43 -33.47 18.34
C PHE A 292 -8.63 -34.99 18.15
N ALA A 293 -8.31 -35.77 19.17
CA ALA A 293 -8.49 -37.22 19.23
C ALA A 293 -9.89 -37.59 19.75
N GLY A 294 -10.93 -36.91 19.24
CA GLY A 294 -12.31 -37.21 19.58
C GLY A 294 -12.85 -38.42 18.81
N GLU A 295 -13.93 -38.99 19.32
CA GLU A 295 -14.65 -40.11 18.74
C GLU A 295 -15.21 -39.69 17.36
N GLY A 296 -14.54 -40.14 16.28
CA GLY A 296 -14.81 -39.71 14.90
C GLY A 296 -13.58 -39.18 14.16
N SER A 297 -12.46 -38.92 14.84
CA SER A 297 -11.22 -38.51 14.20
C SER A 297 -10.58 -39.64 13.36
N ALA A 298 -9.81 -39.27 12.33
CA ALA A 298 -9.15 -40.22 11.44
C ALA A 298 -8.19 -41.17 12.18
N LEU A 299 -7.60 -40.74 13.30
CA LEU A 299 -6.73 -41.58 14.14
C LEU A 299 -7.51 -42.70 14.84
N ALA A 300 -8.72 -42.42 15.33
CA ALA A 300 -9.58 -43.44 15.95
C ALA A 300 -10.10 -44.50 14.94
N ARG A 301 -10.20 -44.13 13.65
CA ARG A 301 -10.59 -45.07 12.59
C ARG A 301 -9.48 -46.05 12.21
N ASP A 302 -8.22 -45.65 12.29
CA ASP A 302 -7.09 -46.53 11.97
C ASP A 302 -6.78 -47.54 13.08
N GLU A 303 -6.96 -47.18 14.36
CA GLU A 303 -6.81 -48.14 15.47
C GLU A 303 -7.87 -49.24 15.45
N LYS A 304 -9.13 -48.89 15.12
CA LYS A 304 -10.22 -49.88 15.00
C LYS A 304 -10.00 -50.89 13.86
N LYS A 305 -9.16 -50.54 12.86
CA LYS A 305 -8.83 -51.41 11.72
C LYS A 305 -7.65 -52.34 12.00
N LYS A 306 -6.80 -52.03 12.99
CA LYS A 306 -5.65 -52.86 13.38
C LYS A 306 -5.92 -53.85 14.53
N GLY A 307 -6.99 -53.65 15.30
CA GLY A 307 -7.38 -54.55 16.40
C GLY A 307 -8.26 -55.76 16.00
N GLY A 308 -8.57 -55.93 14.72
CA GLY A 308 -9.37 -57.06 14.22
C GLY A 308 -8.51 -58.20 13.70
N LYS A 309 -7.82 -58.91 14.60
CA LYS A 309 -7.28 -60.25 14.37
C LYS A 309 -7.29 -61.03 15.66
#